data_AF-A0A4Q7Y1K0-F1
#
_entry.id   AF-A0A4Q7Y1K0-F1
#
_cell.length_a   1.000
_cell.length_b   1.000
_cell.length_c   1.000
_cell.angle_alpha   90.00
_cell.angle_beta   90.00
_cell.angle_gamma   90.00
#
_symmetry.space_group_name_H-M   'P 1'
#
loop_
_entity.id
_entity.type
_entity.pdbx_description
1 polymer ?
#
loop_
_entity_poly.entity_id
_entity_poly.type
_entity_poly.pdbx_seq_one_letter_code
_entity_poly.pdbx_strand_id
1 'polypeptide(L)'
;MIPLPANAWQHNMPGKSGMAINDTNHVCDDMSGMDNMTVMGQSMAAMANHMCITPLRPKQPGDEQKAKALVAEVTATIEKYKDYKKALAEGYAIANPKLEQPQYHFNNEANGRLADTQFDPTKPSSLLYRRTPTQRYKLEGVMFTARRDATEDELNLRIPLSIARWHLHINFCAAPAEKVKEYHGEHPKFGMFGSIHTKEACQAEGGTFYPVMFSWMIHVFPYEDNMKDVFSMNDDEAHVN
;
A
#
# COMPACT_ATOMS: atom_id res chain seq x y z
N MET A 1 9.21 -12.83 -18.04
CA MET A 1 8.10 -12.18 -17.32
C MET A 1 8.35 -10.70 -17.41
N ILE A 2 7.45 -9.96 -18.06
CA ILE A 2 7.64 -8.51 -18.32
C ILE A 2 7.16 -7.78 -17.07
N PRO A 3 7.98 -6.97 -16.40
CA PRO A 3 7.55 -6.19 -15.24
C PRO A 3 6.42 -5.24 -15.65
N LEU A 4 5.33 -5.26 -14.89
CA LEU A 4 4.12 -4.48 -15.18
C LEU A 4 4.39 -2.98 -15.03
N PRO A 5 3.69 -2.13 -15.81
CA PRO A 5 3.95 -0.70 -15.90
C PRO A 5 3.62 0.06 -14.60
N ALA A 6 4.58 0.86 -14.09
CA ALA A 6 4.49 1.69 -12.88
C ALA A 6 3.39 2.78 -12.89
N ASN A 7 2.62 2.90 -13.99
CA ASN A 7 1.54 3.86 -14.13
C ASN A 7 0.34 3.54 -13.19
N ALA A 8 0.32 2.34 -12.58
CA ALA A 8 -0.74 1.82 -11.70
C ALA A 8 -1.07 2.71 -10.50
N TRP A 9 -0.20 3.66 -10.16
CA TRP A 9 -0.30 4.47 -8.95
C TRP A 9 -0.43 6.00 -9.17
N GLN A 10 -0.41 6.49 -10.41
CA GLN A 10 -0.18 7.92 -10.69
C GLN A 10 -1.41 8.80 -10.98
N HIS A 11 -2.64 8.28 -11.18
CA HIS A 11 -3.76 9.16 -11.59
C HIS A 11 -5.05 8.94 -10.80
N ASN A 12 -5.07 9.42 -9.54
CA ASN A 12 -6.18 10.17 -8.95
C ASN A 12 -5.75 10.71 -7.56
N MET A 13 -5.16 11.89 -7.51
CA MET A 13 -4.94 12.62 -6.26
C MET A 13 -5.16 14.12 -6.51
N PRO A 14 -6.12 14.78 -5.84
CA PRO A 14 -6.10 16.23 -5.75
C PRO A 14 -4.85 16.63 -4.95
N GLY A 15 -3.89 17.27 -5.63
CA GLY A 15 -2.68 17.77 -5.01
C GLY A 15 -3.01 18.71 -3.85
N LYS A 16 -2.71 18.30 -2.63
CA LYS A 16 -2.57 19.24 -1.51
C LYS A 16 -1.09 19.55 -1.34
N SER A 17 -0.81 20.85 -1.41
CA SER A 17 0.49 21.49 -1.26
C SER A 17 1.32 20.86 -0.14
N GLY A 18 2.57 20.50 -0.46
CA GLY A 18 3.54 20.04 0.51
C GLY A 18 3.84 21.11 1.55
N MET A 19 3.65 20.77 2.82
CA MET A 19 4.43 21.36 3.90
C MET A 19 5.61 20.43 4.13
N ALA A 20 6.81 20.98 4.04
CA ALA A 20 8.00 20.33 4.56
C ALA A 20 7.87 20.28 6.08
N ILE A 21 7.69 19.09 6.64
CA ILE A 21 7.76 18.88 8.08
C ILE A 21 9.14 18.28 8.34
N ASN A 22 9.98 19.07 9.00
CA ASN A 22 11.18 18.60 9.69
C ASN A 22 10.68 18.01 11.01
N ASP A 23 10.60 16.69 11.12
CA ASP A 23 10.52 16.03 12.42
C ASP A 23 11.37 14.77 12.38
N THR A 24 12.49 14.82 13.09
CA THR A 24 13.51 13.78 13.19
C THR A 24 13.05 12.74 14.20
N ASN A 25 12.65 11.56 13.72
CA ASN A 25 12.54 10.25 14.43
C ASN A 25 11.53 9.32 13.75
N HIS A 26 11.39 9.37 12.43
CA HIS A 26 10.65 8.31 11.74
C HIS A 26 11.56 7.10 11.54
N VAL A 27 11.02 5.89 11.69
CA VAL A 27 11.76 4.63 11.38
C VAL A 27 12.31 4.63 9.95
N CYS A 28 11.75 5.48 9.09
CA CYS A 28 12.16 5.71 7.70
C CYS A 28 13.39 6.60 7.54
N ASP A 29 13.81 7.31 8.60
CA ASP A 29 15.03 8.11 8.62
C ASP A 29 16.27 7.23 8.86
N ASP A 30 16.07 5.99 9.34
CA ASP A 30 17.10 4.98 9.55
C ASP A 30 16.96 3.85 8.51
N MET A 31 17.84 3.85 7.52
CA MET A 31 17.83 2.93 6.37
C MET A 31 18.22 1.47 6.72
N SER A 32 18.36 1.12 8.00
CA SER A 32 18.87 -0.18 8.48
C SER A 32 17.80 -1.27 8.70
N GLY A 33 16.50 -0.94 8.60
CA GLY A 33 15.40 -1.84 9.01
C GLY A 33 14.97 -2.97 8.05
N MET A 34 15.75 -3.32 7.03
CA MET A 34 15.30 -4.18 5.90
C MET A 34 15.63 -5.68 6.03
N ASP A 35 15.97 -6.18 7.21
CA ASP A 35 16.56 -7.52 7.41
C ASP A 35 15.64 -8.74 7.13
N ASN A 36 14.44 -8.58 6.57
CA ASN A 36 13.62 -9.73 6.20
C ASN A 36 12.78 -9.54 4.93
N MET A 37 13.44 -9.66 3.78
CA MET A 37 12.84 -9.57 2.44
C MET A 37 12.00 -10.80 2.04
N THR A 38 12.05 -11.91 2.80
CA THR A 38 11.40 -13.19 2.39
C THR A 38 9.87 -13.21 2.54
N VAL A 39 9.28 -12.18 3.17
CA VAL A 39 7.82 -12.03 3.33
C VAL A 39 7.24 -11.08 2.27
N MET A 40 8.08 -10.52 1.40
CA MET A 40 7.70 -9.59 0.34
C MET A 40 7.72 -10.31 -1.01
N GLY A 41 6.71 -10.04 -1.85
CA GLY A 41 6.69 -10.47 -3.25
C GLY A 41 7.85 -9.88 -4.05
N GLN A 42 8.06 -10.35 -5.28
CA GLN A 42 9.07 -9.83 -6.19
C GLN A 42 8.86 -8.33 -6.49
N SER A 43 7.62 -7.89 -6.68
CA SER A 43 7.31 -6.48 -6.92
C SER A 43 7.67 -5.62 -5.72
N MET A 44 7.25 -6.01 -4.50
CA MET A 44 7.64 -5.28 -3.30
C MET A 44 9.16 -5.32 -3.07
N ALA A 45 9.82 -6.44 -3.31
CA ALA A 45 11.28 -6.52 -3.21
C ALA A 45 11.99 -5.58 -4.20
N ALA A 46 11.46 -5.41 -5.42
CA ALA A 46 11.98 -4.47 -6.40
C ALA A 46 11.80 -3.00 -5.98
N MET A 47 10.90 -2.72 -5.04
CA MET A 47 10.68 -1.38 -4.45
C MET A 47 11.48 -1.15 -3.17
N ALA A 48 12.54 -1.93 -2.90
CA ALA A 48 13.33 -1.85 -1.67
C ALA A 48 13.74 -0.42 -1.28
N ASN A 49 14.27 0.39 -2.21
CA ASN A 49 14.67 1.77 -1.95
C ASN A 49 13.49 2.77 -1.87
N HIS A 50 12.28 2.29 -2.12
CA HIS A 50 11.04 3.05 -2.22
C HIS A 50 10.00 2.64 -1.18
N MET A 51 10.43 1.91 -0.15
CA MET A 51 9.57 1.51 0.95
C MET A 51 10.23 1.75 2.30
N CYS A 52 9.42 2.24 3.23
CA CYS A 52 9.73 2.20 4.64
C CYS A 52 8.73 1.27 5.32
N ILE A 53 9.21 0.36 6.17
CA ILE A 53 8.40 -0.70 6.76
C ILE A 53 8.62 -0.69 8.27
N THR A 54 7.55 -0.72 9.06
CA THR A 54 7.67 -0.80 10.52
C THR A 54 8.34 -2.12 10.95
N PRO A 55 9.20 -2.11 11.98
CA PRO A 55 9.73 -3.35 12.55
C PRO A 55 8.60 -4.17 13.19
N LEU A 56 8.82 -5.49 13.29
CA LEU A 56 7.94 -6.32 14.12
C LEU A 56 8.27 -6.09 15.59
N ARG A 57 7.24 -6.06 16.44
CA ARG A 57 7.40 -5.93 17.89
C ARG A 57 7.22 -7.27 18.61
N PRO A 58 7.75 -7.42 19.83
CA PRO A 58 7.45 -8.59 20.66
C PRO A 58 5.94 -8.71 20.92
N LYS A 59 5.40 -9.93 20.76
CA LYS A 59 3.98 -10.24 21.03
C LYS A 59 3.59 -9.85 22.45
N GLN A 60 2.47 -9.16 22.58
CA GLN A 60 1.81 -8.85 23.85
C GLN A 60 0.56 -9.72 24.04
N PRO A 61 0.14 -9.96 25.29
CA PRO A 61 -1.14 -10.60 25.56
C PRO A 61 -2.30 -9.86 24.88
N GLY A 62 -3.12 -10.57 24.11
CA GLY A 62 -4.29 -9.99 23.43
C GLY A 62 -4.06 -9.61 21.97
N ASP A 63 -2.81 -9.53 21.49
CA ASP A 63 -2.52 -9.11 20.11
C ASP A 63 -3.15 -10.05 19.07
N GLU A 64 -3.02 -11.36 19.27
CA GLU A 64 -3.60 -12.35 18.37
C GLU A 64 -5.13 -12.31 18.38
N GLN A 65 -5.75 -12.11 19.55
CA GLN A 65 -7.21 -12.00 19.67
C GLN A 65 -7.71 -10.75 18.96
N LYS A 66 -7.01 -9.62 19.12
CA LYS A 66 -7.33 -8.37 18.44
C LYS A 66 -7.20 -8.49 16.93
N ALA A 67 -6.13 -9.11 16.43
CA ALA A 67 -5.95 -9.35 15.01
C ALA A 67 -7.05 -10.28 14.44
N LYS A 68 -7.39 -11.37 15.13
CA LYS A 68 -8.48 -12.28 14.72
C LYS A 68 -9.84 -11.57 14.70
N ALA A 69 -10.14 -10.74 15.70
CA ALA A 69 -11.38 -9.97 15.74
C ALA A 69 -11.47 -8.98 14.58
N LEU A 70 -10.38 -8.27 14.29
CA LEU A 70 -10.28 -7.39 13.12
C LEU A 70 -10.55 -8.16 11.82
N VAL A 71 -9.88 -9.29 11.62
CA VAL A 71 -10.04 -10.10 10.40
C VAL A 71 -11.49 -10.54 10.23
N ALA A 72 -12.13 -11.05 11.29
CA ALA A 72 -13.53 -11.45 11.24
C ALA A 72 -14.48 -10.29 10.87
N GLU A 73 -14.26 -9.10 11.43
CA GLU A 73 -15.05 -7.91 11.12
C GLU A 73 -14.84 -7.43 9.67
N VAL A 74 -13.61 -7.48 9.19
CA VAL A 74 -13.27 -7.20 7.79
C VAL A 74 -13.96 -8.20 6.88
N THR A 75 -13.86 -9.51 7.14
CA THR A 75 -14.53 -10.57 6.36
C THR A 75 -16.03 -10.30 6.24
N ALA A 76 -16.69 -10.03 7.38
CA ALA A 76 -18.12 -9.78 7.42
C ALA A 76 -18.52 -8.50 6.66
N THR A 77 -17.72 -7.43 6.78
CA THR A 77 -17.96 -6.15 6.13
C THR A 77 -17.88 -6.27 4.60
N ILE A 78 -16.84 -6.93 4.10
CA ILE A 78 -16.52 -6.88 2.67
C ILE A 78 -17.23 -7.95 1.84
N GLU A 79 -17.93 -8.89 2.49
CA GLU A 79 -18.63 -9.98 1.81
C GLU A 79 -19.57 -9.48 0.71
N LYS A 80 -20.25 -8.34 0.95
CA LYS A 80 -21.12 -7.71 -0.05
C LYS A 80 -20.37 -7.26 -1.30
N TYR A 81 -19.09 -6.91 -1.19
CA TYR A 81 -18.25 -6.39 -2.27
C TYR A 81 -17.65 -7.48 -3.16
N LYS A 82 -17.95 -8.76 -2.91
CA LYS A 82 -17.75 -9.83 -3.91
C LYS A 82 -18.44 -9.48 -5.23
N ASP A 83 -19.55 -8.75 -5.18
CA ASP A 83 -20.05 -7.97 -6.31
C ASP A 83 -19.42 -6.56 -6.28
N TYR A 84 -18.38 -6.36 -7.10
CA TYR A 84 -17.66 -5.07 -7.15
C TYR A 84 -18.56 -3.89 -7.53
N LYS A 85 -19.72 -4.13 -8.15
CA LYS A 85 -20.66 -3.03 -8.47
C LYS A 85 -21.24 -2.40 -7.21
N LYS A 86 -21.38 -3.15 -6.12
CA LYS A 86 -21.77 -2.59 -4.82
C LYS A 86 -20.71 -1.66 -4.26
N ALA A 87 -19.43 -2.00 -4.44
CA ALA A 87 -18.34 -1.11 -4.06
C ALA A 87 -18.43 0.22 -4.82
N LEU A 88 -18.64 0.15 -6.15
CA LEU A 88 -18.81 1.36 -6.96
C LEU A 88 -20.02 2.19 -6.53
N ALA A 89 -21.15 1.55 -6.22
CA ALA A 89 -22.35 2.21 -5.73
C ALA A 89 -22.17 2.91 -4.38
N GLU A 90 -21.25 2.41 -3.55
CA GLU A 90 -20.91 2.97 -2.23
C GLU A 90 -19.69 3.92 -2.26
N GLY A 91 -19.32 4.40 -3.45
CA GLY A 91 -18.33 5.47 -3.60
C GLY A 91 -16.88 5.01 -3.68
N TYR A 92 -16.62 3.71 -3.81
CA TYR A 92 -15.29 3.23 -4.20
C TYR A 92 -15.05 3.50 -5.68
N ALA A 93 -13.85 3.99 -6.03
CA ALA A 93 -13.44 4.27 -7.40
C ALA A 93 -12.21 3.42 -7.77
N ILE A 94 -12.21 2.84 -8.97
CA ILE A 94 -11.09 2.03 -9.45
C ILE A 94 -9.88 2.93 -9.68
N ALA A 95 -8.78 2.67 -9.01
CA ALA A 95 -7.51 3.32 -9.26
C ALA A 95 -6.94 2.84 -10.60
N ASN A 96 -6.66 3.78 -11.49
CA ASN A 96 -6.00 3.54 -12.77
C ASN A 96 -6.55 2.35 -13.59
N PRO A 97 -7.86 2.37 -13.93
CA PRO A 97 -8.58 1.21 -14.49
C PRO A 97 -8.10 0.77 -15.88
N LYS A 98 -7.37 1.65 -16.59
CA LYS A 98 -6.85 1.41 -17.94
C LYS A 98 -5.55 0.62 -17.97
N LEU A 99 -4.92 0.42 -16.82
CA LEU A 99 -3.65 -0.29 -16.72
C LEU A 99 -3.88 -1.69 -16.20
N GLU A 100 -3.11 -2.63 -16.75
CA GLU A 100 -3.04 -3.98 -16.22
C GLU A 100 -2.22 -3.95 -14.93
N GLN A 101 -2.88 -4.33 -13.84
CA GLN A 101 -2.31 -4.41 -12.50
C GLN A 101 -2.48 -5.85 -12.00
N PRO A 102 -1.51 -6.41 -11.24
CA PRO A 102 -1.65 -7.73 -10.64
C PRO A 102 -2.81 -7.72 -9.62
N GLN A 103 -2.96 -6.59 -8.91
CA GLN A 103 -4.04 -6.28 -8.00
C GLN A 103 -4.55 -4.86 -8.26
N TYR A 104 -5.86 -4.69 -8.29
CA TYR A 104 -6.55 -3.42 -8.48
C TYR A 104 -7.04 -2.90 -7.15
N HIS A 105 -6.71 -1.63 -6.90
CA HIS A 105 -7.20 -0.90 -5.75
C HIS A 105 -8.47 -0.15 -6.14
N PHE A 106 -9.53 -0.38 -5.38
CA PHE A 106 -10.75 0.41 -5.45
C PHE A 106 -10.73 1.31 -4.22
N ASN A 107 -10.50 2.61 -4.40
CA ASN A 107 -10.26 3.56 -3.31
C ASN A 107 -11.54 4.30 -2.91
N ASN A 108 -11.72 4.54 -1.62
CA ASN A 108 -12.77 5.41 -1.10
C ASN A 108 -12.13 6.60 -0.38
N GLU A 109 -12.22 7.79 -0.97
CA GLU A 109 -11.58 8.98 -0.42
C GLU A 109 -12.14 9.41 0.94
N ALA A 110 -13.44 9.20 1.17
CA ALA A 110 -14.06 9.54 2.45
C ALA A 110 -13.53 8.66 3.58
N ASN A 111 -13.40 7.36 3.32
CA ASN A 111 -12.78 6.41 4.24
C ASN A 111 -11.29 6.73 4.43
N GLY A 112 -10.56 7.07 3.37
CA GLY A 112 -9.16 7.49 3.46
C GLY A 112 -8.97 8.71 4.37
N ARG A 113 -9.82 9.74 4.26
CA ARG A 113 -9.80 10.91 5.16
C ARG A 113 -10.20 10.58 6.59
N LEU A 114 -11.18 9.69 6.78
CA LEU A 114 -11.54 9.21 8.12
C LEU A 114 -10.34 8.51 8.77
N ALA A 115 -9.64 7.68 8.01
CA ALA A 115 -8.49 6.90 8.44
C ALA A 115 -7.31 7.75 8.96
N ASP A 116 -7.20 9.02 8.59
CA ASP A 116 -6.19 9.93 9.15
C ASP A 116 -6.42 10.19 10.65
N THR A 117 -7.66 10.10 11.13
CA THR A 117 -8.05 10.46 12.51
C THR A 117 -8.62 9.31 13.32
N GLN A 118 -9.27 8.34 12.67
CA GLN A 118 -9.95 7.22 13.30
C GLN A 118 -9.68 5.92 12.54
N PHE A 119 -9.52 4.82 13.27
CA PHE A 119 -9.48 3.50 12.68
C PHE A 119 -10.83 2.80 12.83
N ASP A 120 -11.45 2.47 11.71
CA ASP A 120 -12.72 1.74 11.63
C ASP A 120 -12.55 0.56 10.65
N PRO A 121 -12.51 -0.69 11.13
CA PRO A 121 -12.32 -1.87 10.29
C PRO A 121 -13.48 -2.11 9.29
N THR A 122 -14.64 -1.45 9.49
CA THR A 122 -15.77 -1.51 8.57
C THR A 122 -15.68 -0.49 7.43
N LYS A 123 -14.67 0.40 7.46
CA LYS A 123 -14.45 1.49 6.50
C LYS A 123 -13.05 1.41 5.87
N PRO A 124 -12.74 0.35 5.12
CA PRO A 124 -11.44 0.24 4.47
C PRO A 124 -11.25 1.37 3.45
N SER A 125 -10.03 1.94 3.44
CA SER A 125 -9.62 2.98 2.50
C SER A 125 -9.62 2.46 1.06
N SER A 126 -9.28 1.18 0.88
CA SER A 126 -9.41 0.51 -0.41
C SER A 126 -9.90 -0.93 -0.29
N LEU A 127 -10.58 -1.40 -1.34
CA LEU A 127 -10.84 -2.81 -1.59
C LEU A 127 -9.85 -3.33 -2.63
N LEU A 128 -9.38 -4.55 -2.43
CA LEU A 128 -8.35 -5.19 -3.26
C LEU A 128 -8.99 -6.26 -4.14
N TYR A 129 -8.77 -6.16 -5.44
CA TYR A 129 -9.34 -7.08 -6.42
C TYR A 129 -8.29 -7.58 -7.39
N ARG A 130 -8.39 -8.85 -7.80
CA ARG A 130 -7.65 -9.38 -8.95
C ARG A 130 -8.58 -9.55 -10.14
N ARG A 131 -8.08 -9.28 -11.36
CA ARG A 131 -8.85 -9.58 -12.57
C ARG A 131 -8.87 -11.07 -12.81
N THR A 132 -10.06 -11.61 -13.08
CA THR A 132 -10.23 -13.00 -13.52
C THR A 132 -10.99 -13.03 -14.84
N PRO A 133 -10.78 -14.06 -15.68
CA PRO A 133 -11.51 -14.20 -16.94
C PRO A 133 -13.04 -14.22 -16.76
N THR A 134 -13.52 -14.69 -15.60
CA THR A 134 -14.95 -14.95 -15.35
C THR A 134 -15.67 -13.86 -14.56
N GLN A 135 -15.03 -13.25 -13.55
CA GLN A 135 -15.68 -12.29 -12.66
C GLN A 135 -15.29 -10.83 -12.94
N ARG A 136 -14.34 -10.61 -13.85
CA ARG A 136 -13.66 -9.32 -14.10
C ARG A 136 -12.92 -8.76 -12.90
N TYR A 137 -13.47 -8.78 -11.69
CA TYR A 137 -12.82 -8.40 -10.43
C TYR A 137 -13.23 -9.38 -9.32
N LYS A 138 -12.33 -10.29 -8.92
CA LYS A 138 -12.48 -11.17 -7.75
C LYS A 138 -11.94 -10.43 -6.53
N LEU A 139 -12.76 -10.26 -5.50
CA LEU A 139 -12.36 -9.61 -4.24
C LEU A 139 -11.34 -10.49 -3.52
N GLU A 140 -10.25 -9.88 -3.04
CA GLU A 140 -9.19 -10.56 -2.31
C GLU A 140 -9.04 -10.05 -0.88
N GLY A 141 -9.28 -8.76 -0.66
CA GLY A 141 -9.09 -8.17 0.65
C GLY A 141 -9.30 -6.67 0.67
N VAL A 142 -8.63 -6.01 1.61
CA VAL A 142 -8.70 -4.58 1.85
C VAL A 142 -7.34 -3.97 2.11
N MET A 143 -7.25 -2.67 1.91
CA MET A 143 -6.17 -1.85 2.44
C MET A 143 -6.73 -0.80 3.39
N PHE A 144 -6.07 -0.65 4.53
CA PHE A 144 -6.28 0.48 5.43
C PHE A 144 -5.14 1.48 5.30
N THR A 145 -5.45 2.75 5.53
CA THR A 145 -4.44 3.81 5.60
C THR A 145 -4.34 4.43 7.00
N ALA A 146 -3.25 5.13 7.28
CA ALA A 146 -3.13 6.01 8.44
C ALA A 146 -2.32 7.27 8.08
N ARG A 147 -2.49 8.37 8.82
CA ARG A 147 -1.79 9.64 8.59
C ARG A 147 -0.28 9.43 8.43
N ARG A 148 0.36 10.14 7.49
CA ARG A 148 1.80 9.95 7.15
C ARG A 148 2.74 10.04 8.35
N ASP A 149 2.40 10.92 9.29
CA ASP A 149 3.16 11.22 10.51
C ASP A 149 2.68 10.40 11.72
N ALA A 150 1.89 9.33 11.51
CA ALA A 150 1.49 8.42 12.58
C ALA A 150 2.74 7.76 13.19
N THR A 151 2.80 7.75 14.50
CA THR A 151 3.82 7.03 15.26
C THR A 151 3.55 5.54 15.18
N GLU A 152 4.59 4.72 15.36
CA GLU A 152 4.43 3.28 15.45
C GLU A 152 3.46 2.84 16.56
N ASP A 153 3.38 3.59 17.66
CA ASP A 153 2.43 3.31 18.75
C ASP A 153 0.99 3.50 18.29
N GLU A 154 0.71 4.56 17.52
CA GLU A 154 -0.61 4.76 16.92
C GLU A 154 -0.95 3.67 15.89
N LEU A 155 0.02 3.24 15.08
CA LEU A 155 -0.18 2.13 14.14
C LEU A 155 -0.44 0.81 14.89
N ASN A 156 0.29 0.54 15.96
CA ASN A 156 0.13 -0.63 16.83
C ASN A 156 -1.23 -0.65 17.54
N LEU A 157 -1.77 0.52 17.89
CA LEU A 157 -3.12 0.66 18.41
C LEU A 157 -4.21 0.30 17.39
N ARG A 158 -3.92 0.35 16.09
CA ARG A 158 -4.84 -0.09 15.03
C ARG A 158 -4.73 -1.59 14.80
N ILE A 159 -3.60 -2.03 14.26
CA ILE A 159 -3.26 -3.43 14.02
C ILE A 159 -1.92 -3.70 14.72
N PRO A 160 -1.84 -4.68 15.64
CA PRO A 160 -0.64 -4.92 16.42
C PRO A 160 0.60 -5.16 15.55
N LEU A 161 1.68 -4.41 15.81
CA LEU A 161 2.97 -4.53 15.13
C LEU A 161 3.71 -5.82 15.48
N SER A 162 3.20 -6.59 16.45
CA SER A 162 3.67 -7.96 16.71
C SER A 162 3.09 -9.00 15.74
N ILE A 163 2.08 -8.63 14.96
CA ILE A 163 1.36 -9.49 14.02
C ILE A 163 1.60 -9.05 12.57
N ALA A 164 1.58 -7.74 12.31
CA ALA A 164 1.64 -7.20 10.96
C ALA A 164 2.61 -6.01 10.86
N ARG A 165 2.95 -5.66 9.62
CA ARG A 165 3.80 -4.50 9.32
C ARG A 165 3.01 -3.48 8.51
N TRP A 166 3.14 -2.21 8.87
CA TRP A 166 2.70 -1.10 8.04
C TRP A 166 3.85 -0.67 7.15
N HIS A 167 3.53 -0.08 6.01
CA HIS A 167 4.54 0.48 5.12
C HIS A 167 4.15 1.84 4.53
N LEU A 168 5.16 2.65 4.22
CA LEU A 168 5.08 3.86 3.42
C LEU A 168 5.77 3.61 2.09
N HIS A 169 5.25 4.21 1.03
CA HIS A 169 6.01 4.38 -0.21
C HIS A 169 6.78 5.70 -0.17
N ILE A 170 8.10 5.60 -0.26
CA ILE A 170 9.04 6.72 -0.06
C ILE A 170 9.94 6.92 -1.28
N ASN A 171 10.71 8.00 -1.28
CA ASN A 171 11.77 8.27 -2.25
C ASN A 171 11.31 8.27 -3.71
N PHE A 172 10.06 8.63 -3.98
CA PHE A 172 9.49 8.55 -5.31
C PHE A 172 9.98 9.72 -6.17
N CYS A 173 10.57 9.39 -7.33
CA CYS A 173 10.93 10.39 -8.34
C CYS A 173 9.90 10.36 -9.49
N ALA A 174 9.15 11.45 -9.65
CA ALA A 174 8.29 11.64 -10.81
C ALA A 174 9.11 12.09 -12.02
N ALA A 175 8.99 11.37 -13.13
CA ALA A 175 9.59 11.74 -14.41
C ALA A 175 8.99 13.06 -14.95
N PRO A 176 9.80 13.92 -15.58
CA PRO A 176 9.27 15.00 -16.39
C PRO A 176 8.52 14.45 -17.62
N ALA A 177 7.66 15.26 -18.23
CA ALA A 177 6.69 14.81 -19.23
C ALA A 177 7.34 14.13 -20.45
N GLU A 178 8.54 14.56 -20.84
CA GLU A 178 9.31 14.01 -21.94
C GLU A 178 9.99 12.66 -21.62
N LYS A 179 10.07 12.27 -20.34
CA LYS A 179 10.72 11.04 -19.86
C LYS A 179 9.74 9.99 -19.31
N VAL A 180 8.42 10.14 -19.53
CA VAL A 180 7.41 9.18 -19.02
C VAL A 180 7.59 7.73 -19.50
N LYS A 181 8.34 7.50 -20.58
CA LYS A 181 8.67 6.14 -21.04
C LYS A 181 9.65 5.43 -20.10
N GLU A 182 10.43 6.18 -19.33
CA GLU A 182 11.46 5.66 -18.39
C GLU A 182 10.88 5.19 -17.05
N TYR A 183 9.55 5.21 -16.90
CA TYR A 183 8.84 4.45 -15.85
C TYR A 183 8.79 2.94 -16.13
N HIS A 184 9.16 2.52 -17.34
CA HIS A 184 8.96 1.17 -17.85
C HIS A 184 10.26 0.54 -18.36
N GLY A 185 10.23 -0.77 -18.57
CA GLY A 185 11.36 -1.55 -19.07
C GLY A 185 12.02 -2.41 -17.98
N GLU A 186 13.12 -3.06 -18.32
CA GLU A 186 13.86 -3.93 -17.38
C GLU A 186 14.59 -3.13 -16.28
N HIS A 187 14.92 -1.88 -16.58
CA HIS A 187 15.64 -0.97 -15.67
C HIS A 187 14.97 0.41 -15.63
N PRO A 188 13.75 0.51 -15.07
CA PRO A 188 13.08 1.80 -14.96
C PRO A 188 13.92 2.77 -14.13
N LYS A 189 13.86 4.04 -14.50
CA LYS A 189 14.64 5.10 -13.87
C LYS A 189 13.82 5.86 -12.82
N PHE A 190 12.55 6.11 -13.14
CA PHE A 190 11.60 6.85 -12.32
C PHE A 190 10.53 5.93 -11.72
N GLY A 191 9.78 6.46 -10.76
CA GLY A 191 8.67 5.74 -10.15
C GLY A 191 9.10 4.81 -9.01
N MET A 192 8.17 3.97 -8.54
CA MET A 192 8.40 3.09 -7.38
C MET A 192 9.37 1.94 -7.64
N PHE A 193 9.50 1.54 -8.90
CA PHE A 193 10.45 0.50 -9.32
C PHE A 193 11.76 1.11 -9.84
N GLY A 194 11.87 2.45 -9.82
CA GLY A 194 12.97 3.18 -10.42
C GLY A 194 14.30 2.99 -9.69
N SER A 195 15.39 3.25 -10.37
CA SER A 195 16.72 3.32 -9.73
C SER A 195 16.95 4.62 -8.95
N ILE A 196 16.23 5.70 -9.27
CA ILE A 196 16.37 7.00 -8.60
C ILE A 196 15.58 7.03 -7.29
N HIS A 197 16.30 7.11 -6.17
CA HIS A 197 15.72 7.14 -4.83
C HIS A 197 16.29 8.27 -3.94
N THR A 198 17.00 9.24 -4.52
CA THR A 198 17.48 10.43 -3.80
C THR A 198 16.96 11.71 -4.45
N LYS A 199 16.85 12.77 -3.64
CA LYS A 199 16.38 14.07 -4.11
C LYS A 199 17.30 14.65 -5.18
N GLU A 200 18.61 14.58 -4.94
CA GLU A 200 19.63 15.16 -5.81
C GLU A 200 19.66 14.46 -7.17
N ALA A 201 19.61 13.12 -7.19
CA ALA A 201 19.57 12.35 -8.43
C ALA A 201 18.27 12.59 -9.21
N CYS A 202 17.13 12.72 -8.50
CA CYS A 202 15.86 13.03 -9.14
C CYS A 202 15.87 14.41 -9.81
N GLN A 203 16.40 15.42 -9.12
CA GLN A 203 16.51 16.78 -9.64
C GLN A 203 17.50 16.88 -10.80
N ALA A 204 18.62 16.17 -10.75
CA ALA A 204 19.60 16.09 -11.84
C ALA A 204 18.97 15.57 -13.15
N GLU A 205 17.91 14.78 -13.04
CA GLU A 205 17.18 14.21 -14.17
C GLU A 205 15.96 15.02 -14.60
N GLY A 206 15.76 16.19 -13.99
CA GLY A 206 14.60 17.06 -14.23
C GLY A 206 13.32 16.55 -13.57
N GLY A 207 13.41 15.55 -12.69
CA GLY A 207 12.28 14.97 -12.00
C GLY A 207 11.80 15.79 -10.80
N THR A 208 10.62 15.43 -10.29
CA THR A 208 10.08 15.97 -9.03
C THR A 208 10.17 14.90 -7.95
N PHE A 209 10.91 15.19 -6.88
CA PHE A 209 11.13 14.25 -5.78
C PHE A 209 10.04 14.36 -4.71
N TYR A 210 9.52 13.22 -4.29
CA TYR A 210 8.55 13.07 -3.21
C TYR A 210 9.15 12.16 -2.13
N PRO A 211 9.53 12.69 -0.95
CA PRO A 211 10.11 11.88 0.11
C PRO A 211 9.12 10.83 0.62
N VAL A 212 7.83 11.18 0.68
CA VAL A 212 6.73 10.27 1.03
C VAL A 212 5.62 10.47 0.00
N MET A 213 5.32 9.43 -0.79
CA MET A 213 4.30 9.48 -1.83
C MET A 213 2.92 9.13 -1.27
N PHE A 214 2.83 8.06 -0.49
CA PHE A 214 1.59 7.57 0.09
C PHE A 214 1.62 7.59 1.62
N SER A 215 0.43 7.68 2.22
CA SER A 215 0.22 7.51 3.66
C SER A 215 0.56 6.09 4.12
N TRP A 216 0.64 5.83 5.43
CA TRP A 216 0.88 4.47 5.93
C TRP A 216 -0.20 3.55 5.37
N MET A 217 0.20 2.36 4.91
CA MET A 217 -0.68 1.36 4.32
C MET A 217 -0.46 0.00 4.98
N ILE A 218 -1.52 -0.78 5.03
CA ILE A 218 -1.50 -2.19 5.41
C ILE A 218 -2.56 -2.94 4.62
N HIS A 219 -2.16 -4.05 4.02
CA HIS A 219 -3.06 -4.97 3.34
C HIS A 219 -3.59 -6.01 4.33
N VAL A 220 -4.85 -6.40 4.16
CA VAL A 220 -5.50 -7.47 4.91
C VAL A 220 -6.25 -8.36 3.91
N PHE A 221 -5.85 -9.63 3.86
CA PHE A 221 -6.42 -10.69 3.02
C PHE A 221 -7.20 -11.66 3.91
N PRO A 222 -8.47 -11.35 4.24
CA PRO A 222 -9.17 -11.99 5.35
C PRO A 222 -9.67 -13.41 5.03
N TYR A 223 -9.42 -13.91 3.82
CA TYR A 223 -9.78 -15.25 3.37
C TYR A 223 -8.61 -16.24 3.41
N GLU A 224 -7.41 -15.78 3.80
CA GLU A 224 -6.24 -16.63 3.96
C GLU A 224 -6.33 -17.51 5.22
N ASP A 225 -5.76 -18.72 5.15
CA ASP A 225 -5.88 -19.73 6.21
C ASP A 225 -5.01 -19.44 7.43
N ASN A 226 -3.91 -18.69 7.26
CA ASN A 226 -2.98 -18.40 8.33
C ASN A 226 -2.70 -16.89 8.46
N MET A 227 -2.39 -16.46 9.69
CA MET A 227 -2.27 -15.04 10.02
C MET A 227 -1.11 -14.34 9.31
N LYS A 228 -0.07 -15.08 8.89
CA LYS A 228 1.05 -14.51 8.14
C LYS A 228 0.58 -14.08 6.75
N ASP A 229 -0.21 -14.90 6.09
CA ASP A 229 -0.69 -14.62 4.74
C ASP A 229 -1.84 -13.60 4.75
N VAL A 230 -2.65 -13.57 5.82
CA VAL A 230 -3.65 -12.52 6.04
C VAL A 230 -3.05 -11.11 6.01
N PHE A 231 -1.83 -10.92 6.52
CA PHE A 231 -1.13 -9.63 6.49
C PHE A 231 0.09 -9.65 5.56
N SER A 232 0.03 -10.47 4.52
CA SER A 232 1.05 -10.56 3.48
C SER A 232 1.31 -9.20 2.84
N MET A 233 2.58 -8.92 2.53
CA MET A 233 2.96 -7.82 1.65
C MET A 233 3.18 -8.30 0.21
N ASN A 234 3.01 -9.59 -0.09
CA ASN A 234 3.18 -10.11 -1.44
C ASN A 234 1.93 -9.85 -2.31
N ASP A 235 1.90 -8.74 -3.03
CA ASP A 235 0.79 -8.42 -3.94
C ASP A 235 0.90 -9.08 -5.33
N ASP A 236 1.96 -9.83 -5.61
CA ASP A 236 2.17 -10.53 -6.88
C ASP A 236 1.26 -11.75 -7.04
N GLU A 237 0.95 -12.41 -5.93
CA GLU A 237 0.25 -13.70 -5.91
C GLU A 237 -1.23 -13.55 -5.57
N ALA A 238 -2.03 -14.53 -6.03
CA ALA A 238 -3.44 -14.61 -5.74
C ALA A 238 -3.66 -14.85 -4.24
N HIS A 239 -4.36 -13.92 -3.58
CA HIS A 239 -4.65 -14.00 -2.15
C HIS A 239 -5.99 -14.66 -1.83
N VAL A 240 -6.38 -15.60 -2.70
CA VAL A 240 -7.64 -16.32 -2.66
C VAL A 240 -7.47 -17.66 -3.37
N ASN A 241 -7.64 -18.74 -2.62
CA ASN A 241 -7.97 -20.06 -3.18
C ASN A 241 -9.21 -19.98 -4.11
#